data_AF-A0A956NL96-F1
#
_entry.id   AF-A0A956NL96-F1
#
_cell.length_a   1.000
_cell.length_b   1.000
_cell.length_c   1.000
_cell.angle_alpha   90.00
_cell.angle_beta   90.00
_cell.angle_gamma   90.00
#
_symmetry.space_group_name_H-M   'P 1'
#
loop_
_entity.id
_entity.type
_entity.pdbx_description
1 polymer ?
#
loop_
_entity_poly.entity_id
_entity_poly.type
_entity_poly.pdbx_seq_one_letter_code
_entity_poly.pdbx_strand_id
1 'polypeptide(L)'
;KGVYILSQATQAIFGPGAQIFLAAMVIVTCFTTTAGLIVSSGEFFAERFPCFSYKVYATIFTLIGFGIANLGLNNIITFSVPVLLVLYPITICIVLITIVNKFVPLSTYGMQLTVGLVTALSLVEVLAGQFNWTAVSKIISALPLAGRSLTWLLPALVGIVLSLFLPNKQESEVFEM
;
A
#
# COMPACT_ATOMS: atom_id res chain seq x y z
N LYS A 1 -1.06 0.11 20.40
CA LYS A 1 -0.05 0.41 21.45
C LYS A 1 1.11 1.31 20.96
N GLY A 2 1.35 1.45 19.65
CA GLY A 2 2.49 2.25 19.14
C GLY A 2 2.54 3.72 19.58
N VAL A 3 1.43 4.45 19.51
CA VAL A 3 1.37 5.88 19.93
C VAL A 3 1.72 6.06 21.41
N TYR A 4 1.25 5.14 22.27
CA TYR A 4 1.58 5.16 23.69
C TYR A 4 3.08 4.95 23.92
N ILE A 5 3.69 3.98 23.22
CA ILE A 5 5.13 3.71 23.31
C ILE A 5 5.93 4.93 22.84
N LEU A 6 5.50 5.59 21.76
CA LEU A 6 6.18 6.76 21.22
C LEU A 6 6.11 7.97 22.17
N SER A 7 4.95 8.22 22.77
CA SER A 7 4.78 9.29 23.76
C SER A 7 5.65 9.04 25.00
N GLN A 8 5.70 7.80 25.50
CA GLN A 8 6.51 7.44 26.66
C GLN A 8 8.02 7.53 26.36
N ALA A 9 8.45 7.08 25.19
CA ALA A 9 9.84 7.22 24.76
C ALA A 9 10.25 8.69 24.61
N THR A 10 9.37 9.53 24.06
CA THR A 10 9.63 10.96 23.91
C THR A 10 9.73 11.66 25.25
N GLN A 11 8.84 11.33 26.20
CA GLN A 11 8.94 11.84 27.57
C GLN A 11 10.24 11.40 28.26
N ALA A 12 10.65 10.14 28.09
CA ALA A 12 11.86 9.61 28.70
C ALA A 12 13.14 10.27 28.17
N ILE A 13 13.16 10.67 26.89
CA ILE A 13 14.34 11.25 26.24
C ILE A 13 14.37 12.79 26.35
N PHE A 14 13.22 13.45 26.17
CA PHE A 14 13.15 14.91 26.03
C PHE A 14 12.38 15.63 27.16
N GLY A 15 11.82 14.89 28.12
CA GLY A 15 11.11 15.45 29.27
C GLY A 15 9.69 15.95 28.98
N PRO A 16 9.04 16.65 29.95
CA PRO A 16 7.61 16.99 29.90
C PRO A 16 7.22 17.96 28.78
N GLY A 17 8.10 18.91 28.43
CA GLY A 17 7.82 19.92 27.39
C GLY A 17 7.72 19.34 25.97
N ALA A 18 8.36 18.19 25.72
CA ALA A 18 8.39 17.56 24.41
C ALA A 18 7.06 16.92 24.00
N GLN A 19 6.19 16.59 24.96
CA GLN A 19 4.89 16.00 24.67
C GLN A 19 3.96 16.98 23.96
N ILE A 20 3.98 18.26 24.35
CA ILE A 20 3.17 19.31 23.72
C ILE A 20 3.66 19.54 22.28
N PHE A 21 4.98 19.59 22.11
CA PHE A 21 5.58 19.73 20.79
C PHE A 21 5.25 18.55 19.86
N LEU A 22 5.36 17.32 20.36
CA LEU A 22 5.00 16.11 19.60
C LEU A 22 3.52 16.11 19.23
N ALA A 23 2.63 16.49 20.15
CA ALA A 23 1.19 16.59 19.85
C ALA A 23 0.92 17.62 18.74
N ALA A 24 1.53 18.81 18.81
CA ALA A 24 1.38 19.83 17.79
C ALA A 24 1.90 19.36 16.42
N MET A 25 3.08 18.75 16.38
CA MET A 25 3.67 18.18 15.16
C MET A 25 2.73 17.13 14.53
N VAL A 26 2.27 16.16 15.33
CA VAL A 26 1.38 15.10 14.83
C VAL A 26 0.08 15.67 14.29
N ILE A 27 -0.53 16.66 14.95
CA ILE A 27 -1.74 17.33 14.45
C ILE A 27 -1.49 17.94 13.07
N VAL A 28 -0.39 18.69 12.92
CA VAL A 28 -0.05 19.35 11.65
C VAL A 28 0.21 18.32 10.54
N THR A 29 1.03 17.31 10.80
CA THR A 29 1.38 16.27 9.82
C THR A 29 0.18 15.41 9.41
N CYS A 30 -0.70 15.06 10.36
CA CYS A 30 -1.90 14.31 10.06
C CYS A 30 -2.91 15.17 9.28
N PHE A 31 -3.04 16.45 9.61
CA PHE A 31 -3.94 17.36 8.88
C PHE A 31 -3.55 17.49 7.40
N THR A 32 -2.27 17.70 7.09
CA THR A 32 -1.81 17.84 5.70
C THR A 32 -1.93 16.54 4.92
N THR A 33 -1.65 15.40 5.54
CA THR A 33 -1.79 14.07 4.91
C THR A 33 -3.26 13.76 4.60
N THR A 34 -4.16 13.98 5.56
CA THR A 34 -5.60 13.75 5.36
C THR A 34 -6.16 14.70 4.31
N ALA A 35 -5.79 15.98 4.33
CA ALA A 35 -6.21 16.94 3.31
C ALA A 35 -5.75 16.52 1.91
N GLY A 36 -4.48 16.11 1.75
CA GLY A 36 -3.96 15.62 0.46
C GLY A 36 -4.72 14.41 -0.06
N LEU A 37 -4.97 13.40 0.79
CA LEU A 37 -5.72 12.20 0.40
C LEU A 37 -7.17 12.50 -0.01
N ILE A 38 -7.85 13.41 0.69
CA ILE A 38 -9.22 13.81 0.34
C ILE A 38 -9.25 14.53 -1.01
N VAL A 39 -8.28 15.41 -1.27
CA VAL A 39 -8.20 16.14 -2.55
C VAL A 39 -7.94 15.18 -3.69
N SER A 40 -6.90 14.35 -3.62
CA SER A 40 -6.57 13.41 -4.69
C SER A 40 -7.68 12.37 -4.93
N SER A 41 -8.33 11.88 -3.86
CA SER A 41 -9.47 10.96 -4.01
C SER A 41 -10.69 11.66 -4.59
N GLY A 42 -10.95 12.92 -4.19
CA GLY A 42 -12.04 13.73 -4.71
C GLY A 42 -11.88 14.05 -6.19
N GLU A 43 -10.66 14.39 -6.64
CA GLU A 43 -10.34 14.62 -8.05
C GLU A 43 -10.46 13.33 -8.87
N PHE A 44 -9.88 12.22 -8.39
CA PHE A 44 -9.98 10.91 -9.06
C PHE A 44 -11.44 10.47 -9.27
N PHE A 45 -12.30 10.61 -8.25
CA PHE A 45 -13.71 10.25 -8.37
C PHE A 45 -14.51 11.24 -9.22
N ALA A 46 -14.20 12.54 -9.16
CA ALA A 46 -14.85 13.54 -10.00
C ALA A 46 -14.52 13.36 -11.49
N GLU A 47 -13.28 13.00 -11.81
CA GLU A 47 -12.84 12.71 -13.18
C GLU A 47 -13.41 11.37 -13.69
N ARG A 48 -13.37 10.32 -12.85
CA ARG A 48 -13.81 8.97 -13.25
C ARG A 48 -15.33 8.80 -13.30
N PHE A 49 -16.07 9.55 -12.46
CA PHE A 49 -17.52 9.54 -12.35
C PHE A 49 -18.07 10.99 -12.32
N PRO A 50 -18.33 11.60 -13.50
CA PRO A 50 -18.78 12.99 -13.62
C PRO A 50 -20.26 13.22 -13.23
N CYS A 51 -20.77 12.44 -12.26
CA CYS A 51 -22.16 12.52 -11.80
C CYS A 51 -22.35 13.49 -10.61
N PHE A 52 -21.30 13.76 -9.83
CA PHE A 52 -21.36 14.63 -8.64
C PHE A 52 -20.19 15.63 -8.59
N SER A 53 -20.43 16.78 -7.95
CA SER A 53 -19.40 17.82 -7.74
C SER A 53 -18.34 17.37 -6.73
N TYR A 54 -17.08 17.75 -6.96
CA TYR A 54 -15.93 17.51 -6.07
C TYR A 54 -16.22 17.75 -4.57
N LYS A 55 -16.99 18.81 -4.26
CA LYS A 55 -17.37 19.16 -2.88
C LYS A 55 -18.18 18.06 -2.18
N VAL A 56 -19.01 17.30 -2.92
CA VAL A 56 -19.83 16.22 -2.39
C VAL A 56 -18.94 15.03 -2.02
N TYR A 57 -18.02 14.63 -2.90
CA TYR A 57 -17.07 13.55 -2.62
C TYR A 57 -16.19 13.87 -1.41
N ALA A 58 -15.61 15.08 -1.34
CA ALA A 58 -14.80 15.49 -0.20
C ALA A 58 -15.58 15.46 1.13
N THR A 59 -16.85 15.87 1.13
CA THR A 59 -17.72 15.83 2.31
C THR A 59 -18.03 14.40 2.74
N ILE A 60 -18.26 13.49 1.80
CA ILE A 60 -18.51 12.07 2.11
C ILE A 60 -17.27 11.42 2.73
N PHE A 61 -16.09 11.61 2.13
CA PHE A 61 -14.84 11.03 2.65
C PHE A 61 -14.51 11.52 4.06
N THR A 62 -14.70 12.81 4.33
CA THR A 62 -14.51 13.38 5.67
C THR A 62 -15.51 12.84 6.69
N LEU A 63 -16.78 12.71 6.33
CA LEU A 63 -17.81 12.17 7.23
C LEU A 63 -17.55 10.70 7.58
N ILE A 64 -17.17 9.89 6.58
CA ILE A 64 -16.79 8.48 6.78
C ILE A 64 -15.55 8.39 7.68
N GLY A 65 -14.52 9.20 7.42
CA GLY A 65 -13.33 9.27 8.26
C GLY A 65 -13.64 9.63 9.71
N PHE A 66 -14.57 10.57 9.92
CA PHE A 66 -15.06 10.93 11.26
C PHE A 66 -15.78 9.75 11.93
N GLY A 67 -16.62 9.02 11.21
CA GLY A 67 -17.27 7.81 11.72
C GLY A 67 -16.27 6.74 12.14
N ILE A 68 -15.27 6.48 11.30
CA ILE A 68 -14.22 5.48 11.57
C ILE A 68 -13.34 5.91 12.76
N ALA A 69 -13.06 7.21 12.91
CA ALA A 69 -12.27 7.73 14.03
C ALA A 69 -12.89 7.42 15.40
N ASN A 70 -14.21 7.25 15.48
CA ASN A 70 -14.92 6.89 16.71
C ASN A 70 -14.85 5.39 17.07
N LEU A 71 -14.43 4.50 16.15
CA LEU A 71 -14.37 3.04 16.37
C LEU A 71 -13.19 2.57 17.24
N GLY A 72 -12.27 3.49 17.58
CA GLY A 72 -11.10 3.20 18.41
C GLY A 72 -9.89 2.68 17.62
N LEU A 73 -8.69 3.13 18.02
CA LEU A 73 -7.44 2.89 17.32
C LEU A 73 -7.10 1.39 17.12
N ASN A 74 -7.49 0.53 18.06
CA ASN A 74 -7.17 -0.89 17.98
C ASN A 74 -7.89 -1.58 16.81
N ASN A 75 -9.18 -1.28 16.61
CA ASN A 75 -9.95 -1.82 15.49
C ASN A 75 -9.44 -1.27 14.15
N ILE A 76 -9.11 0.03 14.10
CA ILE A 76 -8.56 0.65 12.89
C ILE A 76 -7.27 -0.05 12.48
N ILE A 77 -6.32 -0.23 13.41
CA ILE A 77 -5.04 -0.89 13.11
C ILE A 77 -5.26 -2.36 12.70
N THR A 78 -6.09 -3.10 13.43
CA THR A 78 -6.33 -4.53 13.14
C THR A 78 -6.95 -4.74 11.76
N PHE A 79 -7.78 -3.80 11.30
CA PHE A 79 -8.35 -3.83 9.95
C PHE A 79 -7.38 -3.31 8.88
N SER A 80 -6.62 -2.25 9.16
CA SER A 80 -5.69 -1.66 8.19
C SER A 80 -4.44 -2.51 7.95
N VAL A 81 -3.95 -3.25 8.95
CA VAL A 81 -2.77 -4.12 8.80
C VAL A 81 -2.93 -5.16 7.68
N PRO A 82 -3.99 -5.99 7.63
CA PRO A 82 -4.16 -6.97 6.55
C PRO A 82 -4.34 -6.30 5.18
N VAL A 83 -5.08 -5.19 5.12
CA VAL A 83 -5.24 -4.41 3.88
C VAL A 83 -3.89 -3.88 3.40
N LEU A 84 -3.06 -3.36 4.30
CA LEU A 84 -1.73 -2.84 3.97
C LEU A 84 -0.80 -3.96 3.51
N LEU A 85 -0.86 -5.16 4.09
CA LEU A 85 -0.07 -6.30 3.64
C LEU A 85 -0.43 -6.76 2.23
N VAL A 86 -1.68 -6.59 1.80
CA VAL A 86 -2.09 -6.84 0.41
C VAL A 86 -1.67 -5.71 -0.51
N LEU A 87 -1.90 -4.45 -0.12
CA LEU A 87 -1.65 -3.29 -0.98
C LEU A 87 -0.16 -2.95 -1.12
N TYR A 88 0.59 -2.97 -0.02
CA TYR A 88 2.02 -2.62 0.03
C TYR A 88 2.79 -3.23 -1.14
N PRO A 89 2.70 -4.54 -1.33
CA PRO A 89 3.59 -5.14 -2.28
C PRO A 89 3.02 -4.90 -3.71
N ILE A 90 1.68 -4.80 -3.92
CA ILE A 90 1.04 -4.41 -5.20
C ILE A 90 1.54 -3.09 -5.70
N THR A 91 1.52 -2.08 -4.83
CA THR A 91 2.04 -0.76 -5.13
C THR A 91 3.51 -0.83 -5.49
N ILE A 92 4.32 -1.62 -4.78
CA ILE A 92 5.75 -1.77 -5.07
C ILE A 92 6.00 -2.40 -6.44
N CYS A 93 5.30 -3.46 -6.85
CA CYS A 93 5.52 -3.98 -8.21
C CYS A 93 5.12 -2.97 -9.27
N ILE A 94 4.00 -2.28 -9.10
CA ILE A 94 3.55 -1.29 -10.09
C ILE A 94 4.63 -0.22 -10.25
N VAL A 95 5.09 0.37 -9.14
CA VAL A 95 6.16 1.37 -9.15
C VAL A 95 7.45 0.82 -9.77
N LEU A 96 7.85 -0.39 -9.39
CA LEU A 96 9.07 -1.03 -9.89
C LEU A 96 8.98 -1.29 -11.41
N ILE A 97 7.86 -1.82 -11.90
CA ILE A 97 7.66 -2.07 -13.33
C ILE A 97 7.57 -0.75 -14.10
N THR A 98 6.92 0.28 -13.55
CA THR A 98 6.91 1.62 -14.17
C THR A 98 8.33 2.19 -14.30
N ILE A 99 9.16 2.05 -13.26
CA ILE A 99 10.57 2.47 -13.31
C ILE A 99 11.34 1.65 -14.35
N VAL A 100 11.22 0.32 -14.34
CA VAL A 100 11.94 -0.55 -15.28
C VAL A 100 11.49 -0.31 -16.72
N ASN A 101 10.19 -0.09 -16.96
CA ASN A 101 9.64 0.23 -18.27
C ASN A 101 10.19 1.55 -18.83
N LYS A 102 10.53 2.51 -17.96
CA LYS A 102 11.20 3.75 -18.34
C LYS A 102 12.64 3.53 -18.86
N PHE A 103 13.31 2.46 -18.43
CA PHE A 103 14.70 2.14 -18.86
C PHE A 103 14.76 1.08 -19.96
N VAL A 104 13.80 0.17 -20.02
CA VAL A 104 13.71 -0.92 -21.00
C VAL A 104 12.26 -1.03 -21.46
N PRO A 105 11.95 -0.97 -22.76
CA PRO A 105 10.58 -1.14 -23.23
C PRO A 105 10.10 -2.57 -22.94
N LEU A 106 9.20 -2.71 -21.96
CA LEU A 106 8.64 -3.98 -21.50
C LEU A 106 7.34 -4.28 -22.25
N SER A 107 7.05 -5.57 -22.45
CA SER A 107 5.80 -5.98 -23.08
C SER A 107 4.59 -5.77 -22.17
N THR A 108 3.48 -5.24 -22.70
CA THR A 108 2.21 -5.01 -21.97
C THR A 108 1.69 -6.29 -21.32
N TYR A 109 1.82 -7.41 -22.03
CA TYR A 109 1.41 -8.73 -21.53
C TYR A 109 2.32 -9.21 -20.40
N GLY A 110 3.64 -8.97 -20.49
CA GLY A 110 4.58 -9.29 -19.41
C GLY A 110 4.33 -8.48 -18.14
N MET A 111 3.98 -7.21 -18.30
CA MET A 111 3.61 -6.31 -17.20
C MET A 111 2.29 -6.73 -16.53
N GLN A 112 1.24 -7.00 -17.31
CA GLN A 112 -0.05 -7.45 -16.78
C GLN A 112 0.04 -8.83 -16.12
N LEU A 113 0.83 -9.75 -16.68
CA LEU A 113 1.02 -11.09 -16.12
C LEU A 113 1.87 -11.05 -14.85
N THR A 114 2.88 -10.18 -14.78
CA THR A 114 3.65 -9.96 -13.55
C THR A 114 2.78 -9.36 -12.45
N VAL A 115 2.02 -8.29 -12.74
CA VAL A 115 1.11 -7.70 -11.75
C VAL A 115 0.02 -8.69 -11.33
N GLY A 116 -0.54 -9.45 -12.28
CA GLY A 116 -1.55 -10.49 -12.03
C GLY A 116 -1.04 -11.67 -11.19
N LEU A 117 0.16 -12.17 -11.49
CA LEU A 117 0.76 -13.27 -10.75
C LEU A 117 1.12 -12.85 -9.33
N VAL A 118 1.62 -11.63 -9.16
CA VAL A 118 2.05 -11.13 -7.85
C VAL A 118 0.84 -10.71 -6.99
N THR A 119 -0.21 -10.16 -7.59
CA THR A 119 -1.51 -9.94 -6.91
C THR A 119 -2.17 -11.25 -6.50
N ALA A 120 -2.20 -12.26 -7.37
CA ALA A 120 -2.75 -13.58 -7.06
C ALA A 120 -2.00 -14.27 -5.92
N LEU A 121 -0.66 -14.26 -5.96
CA LEU A 121 0.15 -14.84 -4.88
C LEU A 121 -0.08 -14.15 -3.53
N SER A 122 -0.25 -12.83 -3.53
CA SER A 122 -0.47 -12.06 -2.29
C SER A 122 -1.84 -12.28 -1.69
N LEU A 123 -2.86 -12.41 -2.54
CA LEU A 123 -4.20 -12.84 -2.13
C LEU A 123 -4.16 -14.24 -1.53
N VAL A 124 -3.46 -15.17 -2.18
CA VAL A 124 -3.29 -16.55 -1.69
C VAL A 124 -2.53 -16.58 -0.37
N GLU A 125 -1.51 -15.76 -0.17
CA GLU A 125 -0.72 -15.71 1.07
C GLU A 125 -1.55 -15.18 2.25
N VAL A 126 -2.34 -14.12 2.04
CA VAL A 126 -3.23 -13.58 3.08
C VAL A 126 -4.40 -14.53 3.39
N LEU A 127 -4.96 -15.19 2.38
CA LEU A 127 -5.99 -16.23 2.57
C LEU A 127 -5.43 -17.48 3.27
N ALA A 128 -4.22 -17.91 2.93
CA ALA A 128 -3.56 -19.05 3.57
C ALA A 128 -3.22 -18.76 5.04
N GLY A 129 -2.83 -17.53 5.38
CA GLY A 129 -2.62 -17.08 6.75
C GLY A 129 -3.89 -17.11 7.61
N GLN A 130 -5.06 -16.87 7.00
CA GLN A 130 -6.36 -16.91 7.69
C GLN A 130 -6.93 -18.35 7.82
N PHE A 131 -6.62 -19.26 6.90
CA PHE A 131 -7.26 -20.59 6.82
C PHE A 131 -6.39 -21.78 7.28
N ASN A 132 -5.13 -21.56 7.70
CA ASN A 132 -4.20 -22.59 8.23
C ASN A 132 -4.12 -23.88 7.37
N TRP A 133 -3.95 -23.76 6.04
CA TRP A 133 -3.78 -24.92 5.17
C TRP A 133 -2.34 -25.45 5.23
N THR A 134 -2.13 -26.52 6.00
CA THR A 134 -0.84 -27.20 6.27
C THR A 134 -0.10 -27.70 5.01
N ALA A 135 -0.74 -27.73 3.84
CA ALA A 135 -0.11 -28.11 2.58
C ALA A 135 0.74 -26.98 1.97
N VAL A 136 0.40 -25.72 2.27
CA VAL A 136 1.09 -24.53 1.74
C VAL A 136 2.33 -24.18 2.58
N SER A 137 2.34 -24.54 3.87
CA SER A 137 3.48 -24.32 4.77
C SER A 137 4.75 -25.07 4.35
N LYS A 138 4.63 -26.26 3.72
CA LYS A 138 5.77 -27.04 3.21
C LYS A 138 6.43 -26.43 1.97
N ILE A 139 5.65 -25.80 1.10
CA ILE A 139 6.15 -25.10 -0.10
C ILE A 139 6.76 -23.74 0.30
N ILE A 140 6.18 -23.08 1.30
CA ILE A 140 6.68 -21.84 1.90
C ILE A 140 7.98 -22.05 2.68
N SER A 141 8.17 -23.19 3.36
CA SER A 141 9.42 -23.52 4.06
C SER A 141 10.61 -23.85 3.14
N ALA A 142 10.36 -24.07 1.84
CA ALA A 142 11.42 -24.25 0.84
C ALA A 142 11.95 -22.92 0.27
N LEU A 143 11.28 -21.80 0.57
CA LEU A 143 11.73 -20.46 0.17
C LEU A 143 12.44 -19.76 1.36
N PRO A 144 13.75 -19.48 1.28
CA PRO A 144 14.55 -18.94 2.39
C PRO A 144 14.18 -17.50 2.82
N LEU A 145 13.13 -16.90 2.26
CA LEU A 145 12.63 -15.55 2.60
C LEU A 145 11.28 -15.55 3.35
N ALA A 146 10.68 -16.71 3.63
CA ALA A 146 9.37 -16.82 4.30
C ALA A 146 9.35 -16.30 5.74
N GLY A 147 10.51 -16.17 6.39
CA GLY A 147 10.59 -15.66 7.77
C GLY A 147 10.42 -14.14 7.92
N ARG A 148 10.26 -13.37 6.83
CA ARG A 148 10.36 -11.90 6.88
C ARG A 148 9.29 -11.13 6.09
N SER A 149 8.11 -11.73 5.85
CA SER A 149 7.00 -11.09 5.09
C SER A 149 7.41 -10.56 3.70
N LEU A 150 8.45 -11.18 3.11
CA LEU A 150 9.13 -10.74 1.89
C LEU A 150 8.91 -11.72 0.73
N THR A 151 7.93 -12.61 0.85
CA THR A 151 7.61 -13.66 -0.11
C THR A 151 7.27 -13.11 -1.49
N TRP A 152 6.70 -11.89 -1.57
CA TRP A 152 6.43 -11.13 -2.80
C TRP A 152 7.68 -10.79 -3.62
N LEU A 153 8.84 -10.59 -2.98
CA LEU A 153 10.04 -10.11 -3.65
C LEU A 153 10.53 -11.11 -4.70
N LEU A 154 10.43 -12.42 -4.42
CA LEU A 154 10.81 -13.48 -5.36
C LEU A 154 9.94 -13.48 -6.63
N PRO A 155 8.59 -13.50 -6.54
CA PRO A 155 7.70 -13.35 -7.69
C PRO A 155 7.90 -12.05 -8.47
N ALA A 156 8.14 -10.93 -7.78
CA ALA A 156 8.44 -9.66 -8.45
C ALA A 156 9.71 -9.78 -9.30
N LEU A 157 10.76 -10.38 -8.75
CA LEU A 157 12.06 -10.54 -9.43
C LEU A 157 11.96 -11.56 -10.58
N VAL A 158 11.27 -12.67 -10.37
CA VAL A 158 11.00 -13.67 -11.43
C VAL A 158 10.14 -13.08 -12.54
N GLY A 159 9.13 -12.28 -12.21
CA GLY A 159 8.26 -11.60 -13.17
C GLY A 159 9.01 -10.56 -14.02
N ILE A 160 9.92 -9.79 -13.43
CA ILE A 160 10.80 -8.88 -14.18
C ILE A 160 11.71 -9.65 -15.13
N VAL A 161 12.29 -10.76 -14.67
CA VAL A 161 13.16 -11.61 -15.51
C VAL A 161 12.35 -12.21 -16.66
N LEU A 162 11.15 -12.76 -16.41
CA LEU A 162 10.27 -13.28 -17.46
C LEU A 162 9.81 -12.18 -18.43
N SER A 163 9.46 -11.00 -17.92
CA SER A 163 9.03 -9.87 -18.75
C SER A 163 10.13 -9.33 -19.66
N LEU A 164 11.40 -9.66 -19.38
CA LEU A 164 12.57 -9.34 -20.21
C LEU A 164 12.73 -10.31 -21.38
N PHE A 165 12.24 -11.55 -21.25
CA PHE A 165 12.35 -12.61 -22.26
C PHE A 165 11.12 -12.74 -23.18
N LEU A 166 9.95 -12.21 -22.82
CA LEU A 166 8.76 -12.26 -23.69
C LEU A 166 8.80 -11.20 -24.80
N PRO A 167 8.44 -11.56 -26.05
CA PRO A 167 8.31 -10.61 -27.16
C PRO A 167 7.02 -9.77 -27.07
N ASN A 168 7.00 -8.66 -27.82
CA ASN A 168 5.94 -7.63 -27.94
C ASN A 168 6.09 -6.42 -26.99
N LYS A 169 7.21 -5.71 -27.14
CA LYS A 169 7.62 -4.55 -26.32
C LYS A 169 6.70 -3.36 -26.56
N GLN A 170 6.14 -2.79 -25.50
CA GLN A 170 5.40 -1.53 -25.57
C GLN A 170 6.33 -0.42 -25.08
N GLU A 171 6.65 0.52 -25.96
CA GLU A 171 7.30 1.75 -25.55
C GLU A 171 6.32 2.52 -24.64
N SER A 172 6.74 2.83 -23.41
CA SER A 172 5.94 3.70 -22.56
C SER A 172 5.81 5.04 -23.26
N GLU A 173 4.60 5.43 -23.67
CA GLU A 173 4.35 6.85 -23.95
C GLU A 173 4.80 7.62 -22.70
N VAL A 174 5.79 8.49 -22.93
CA VAL A 174 6.23 9.47 -21.96
C VAL A 174 4.96 10.22 -21.58
N PHE A 175 4.55 10.12 -20.31
CA PHE A 175 3.55 11.01 -19.75
C PHE A 175 4.09 12.42 -19.92
N GLU A 176 3.77 13.08 -21.04
CA GLU A 176 4.00 14.51 -21.23
C GLU A 176 3.09 15.21 -20.21
N MET A 177 3.75 15.79 -19.21
CA MET A 177 3.15 16.64 -18.19
C MET A 177 2.66 17.95 -18.79
#